data_AF-A0A135P350-F1
#
_entry.id   AF-A0A135P350-F1
#
_cell.length_a   1.000
_cell.length_b   1.000
_cell.length_c   1.000
_cell.angle_alpha   90.00
_cell.angle_beta   90.00
_cell.angle_gamma   90.00
#
_symmetry.space_group_name_H-M   'P 1'
#
loop_
_entity.id
_entity.type
_entity.pdbx_description
1 polymer ?
#
loop_
_entity_poly.entity_id
_entity_poly.type
_entity_poly.pdbx_seq_one_letter_code
_entity_poly.pdbx_strand_id
1 'polypeptide(L)'
;MSDAIIFENVDIVFGSNPGPALPLIDAGRTRAEINTETGLVLGVANASLTVKEGEILVLMGLSGSGKSTLLRAVNRLAPVVRGNVSVKTPSGYIDPYKTSTKALRDLRMHTVSMVFQQFGLLPWRNVADNVGFGLELSGMPDAERKKRVAEQLELVNLSDWATRKVGELSGGMQQRVGLARAFATGAPILLMDEPFSALDPLIRSRLQDELLEFQSRLKKTILFVSHDLDEAFRIGNRIAMMDGGHIIQCGTPQDIVKNPSNQYVADFVQNMNPITMLTAADVMRPGVTAENAGLSVSGTARPNSPLVDILDALVKQPGAIGIVDNGSVVGTVSADDVVRGLTLHRRK
;
A
#
# COMPACT_ATOMS: atom_id res chain seq x y z
N MET A 1 10.63 -13.46 9.41
CA MET A 1 10.76 -12.19 8.66
C MET A 1 11.17 -11.12 9.64
N SER A 2 12.12 -10.26 9.27
CA SER A 2 12.52 -9.13 10.12
C SER A 2 11.79 -7.84 9.71
N ASP A 3 11.82 -6.83 10.57
CA ASP A 3 11.06 -5.60 10.37
C ASP A 3 11.87 -4.58 9.56
N ALA A 4 11.30 -4.03 8.49
CA ALA A 4 11.96 -3.03 7.66
C ALA A 4 11.75 -1.61 8.19
N ILE A 5 10.56 -1.31 8.70
CA ILE A 5 10.18 -0.01 9.25
C ILE A 5 9.39 -0.25 10.53
N ILE A 6 9.73 0.48 11.59
CA ILE A 6 9.05 0.43 12.88
C ILE A 6 8.68 1.85 13.29
N PHE A 7 7.41 2.09 13.53
CA PHE A 7 6.90 3.28 14.18
C PHE A 7 6.53 2.91 15.62
N GLU A 8 7.06 3.64 16.60
CA GLU A 8 6.79 3.43 18.03
C GLU A 8 6.23 4.71 18.64
N ASN A 9 4.93 4.72 18.94
CA ASN A 9 4.23 5.83 19.61
C ASN A 9 4.49 7.19 18.95
N VAL A 10 4.44 7.23 17.62
CA VAL A 10 4.82 8.41 16.83
C VAL A 10 3.71 9.45 16.85
N ASP A 11 4.06 10.66 17.29
CA ASP A 11 3.23 11.86 17.16
C ASP A 11 3.87 12.84 16.19
N ILE A 12 3.04 13.41 15.32
CA ILE A 12 3.44 14.43 14.34
C ILE A 12 2.50 15.61 14.49
N VAL A 13 3.05 16.76 14.86
CA VAL A 13 2.32 18.01 15.06
C VAL A 13 2.99 19.11 14.25
N PHE A 14 2.21 19.84 13.47
CA PHE A 14 2.67 20.99 12.70
C PHE A 14 2.38 22.29 13.44
N GLY A 15 3.34 23.22 13.39
CA GLY A 15 3.25 24.54 14.01
C GLY A 15 4.53 24.89 14.77
N SER A 16 4.64 26.15 15.21
CA SER A 16 5.71 26.59 16.09
C SER A 16 5.42 26.13 17.52
N ASN A 17 6.36 25.42 18.15
CA ASN A 17 6.26 24.89 19.52
C ASN A 17 5.13 23.83 19.72
N PRO A 18 5.38 22.54 19.43
CA PRO A 18 4.38 21.48 19.52
C PRO A 18 4.06 21.02 20.95
N GLY A 19 4.83 21.48 21.96
CA GLY A 19 4.69 21.03 23.35
C GLY A 19 3.27 21.08 23.93
N PRO A 20 2.50 22.18 23.74
CA PRO A 20 1.13 22.29 24.24
C PRO A 20 0.14 21.28 23.65
N ALA A 21 0.42 20.69 22.48
CA ALA A 21 -0.46 19.68 21.88
C ALA A 21 -0.32 18.31 22.57
N LEU A 22 0.85 17.98 23.15
CA LEU A 22 1.11 16.62 23.67
C LEU A 22 0.14 16.20 24.79
N PRO A 23 -0.15 17.03 25.82
CA PRO A 23 -1.12 16.67 26.85
C PRO A 23 -2.54 16.48 26.30
N LEU A 24 -2.92 17.22 25.25
CA LEU A 24 -4.23 17.10 24.61
C LEU A 24 -4.34 15.81 23.79
N ILE A 25 -3.25 15.41 23.13
CA ILE A 25 -3.15 14.11 22.45
C ILE A 25 -3.30 12.98 23.47
N ASP A 26 -2.63 13.08 24.61
CA ASP A 26 -2.71 12.07 25.69
C ASP A 26 -4.11 11.98 26.30
N ALA A 27 -4.84 13.10 26.34
CA ALA A 27 -6.23 13.16 26.75
C ALA A 27 -7.22 12.66 25.68
N GLY A 28 -6.74 12.22 24.51
CA GLY A 28 -7.58 11.71 23.41
C GLY A 28 -8.40 12.80 22.70
N ARG A 29 -7.98 14.06 22.78
CA ARG A 29 -8.65 15.17 22.09
C ARG A 29 -8.57 15.01 20.58
N THR A 30 -9.63 15.40 19.90
CA THR A 30 -9.69 15.40 18.44
C THR A 30 -8.75 16.46 17.86
N ARG A 31 -8.38 16.28 16.59
CA ARG A 31 -7.61 17.27 15.82
C ARG A 31 -8.24 18.67 15.84
N ALA A 32 -9.58 18.76 15.78
CA ALA A 32 -10.29 20.02 15.78
C ALA A 32 -10.21 20.74 17.14
N GLU A 33 -10.32 19.99 18.25
CA GLU A 33 -10.17 20.54 19.59
C GLU A 33 -8.74 21.04 19.82
N ILE A 34 -7.73 20.23 19.47
CA ILE A 34 -6.31 20.60 19.59
C ILE A 34 -6.02 21.87 18.81
N ASN A 35 -6.52 21.96 17.57
CA ASN A 35 -6.34 23.15 16.74
C ASN A 35 -7.01 24.39 17.33
N THR A 36 -8.23 24.24 17.86
CA THR A 36 -8.97 25.34 18.48
C THR A 36 -8.28 25.86 19.73
N GLU A 37 -7.71 24.98 20.54
CA GLU A 37 -7.10 25.34 21.83
C GLU A 37 -5.66 25.86 21.68
N THR A 38 -4.90 25.35 20.71
CA THR A 38 -3.45 25.63 20.60
C THR A 38 -3.04 26.32 19.30
N GLY A 39 -3.91 26.36 18.28
CA GLY A 39 -3.56 26.77 16.91
C GLY A 39 -2.69 25.77 16.15
N LEU A 40 -2.31 24.65 16.77
CA LEU A 40 -1.45 23.61 16.16
C LEU A 40 -2.27 22.64 15.31
N VAL A 41 -1.64 22.01 14.32
CA VAL A 41 -2.31 21.01 13.48
C VAL A 41 -1.77 19.62 13.82
N LEU A 42 -2.64 18.78 14.37
CA LEU A 42 -2.33 17.36 14.56
C LEU A 42 -2.27 16.66 13.20
N GLY A 43 -1.12 16.06 12.89
CA GLY A 43 -0.91 15.26 11.69
C GLY A 43 -1.10 13.77 11.93
N VAL A 44 -0.46 13.24 12.97
CA VAL A 44 -0.54 11.84 13.40
C VAL A 44 -0.46 11.79 14.93
N ALA A 45 -1.25 10.93 15.56
CA ALA A 45 -1.26 10.72 17.00
C ALA A 45 -1.06 9.24 17.37
N ASN A 46 -0.08 8.99 18.24
CA ASN A 46 0.27 7.72 18.87
C ASN A 46 0.34 6.55 17.86
N ALA A 47 0.95 6.79 16.70
CA ALA A 47 1.04 5.76 15.66
C ALA A 47 2.10 4.72 16.03
N SER A 48 1.65 3.47 16.17
CA SER A 48 2.51 2.30 16.32
C SER A 48 2.22 1.31 15.20
N LEU A 49 3.22 1.01 14.38
CA LEU A 49 3.05 0.23 13.15
C LEU A 49 4.38 -0.38 12.73
N THR A 50 4.33 -1.62 12.25
CA THR A 50 5.51 -2.33 11.75
C THR A 50 5.27 -2.84 10.33
N VAL A 51 6.24 -2.54 9.47
CA VAL A 51 6.32 -3.02 8.08
C VAL A 51 7.39 -4.09 8.00
N LYS A 52 7.05 -5.30 7.57
CA LYS A 52 8.00 -6.40 7.43
C LYS A 52 8.80 -6.28 6.15
N GLU A 53 9.99 -6.86 6.13
CA GLU A 53 10.79 -6.94 4.91
C GLU A 53 10.06 -7.68 3.79
N GLY A 54 10.07 -7.08 2.60
CA GLY A 54 9.40 -7.64 1.43
C GLY A 54 7.88 -7.58 1.50
N GLU A 55 7.30 -6.86 2.45
CA GLU A 55 5.86 -6.63 2.54
C GLU A 55 5.46 -5.37 1.77
N ILE A 56 4.26 -5.39 1.19
CA ILE A 56 3.52 -4.21 0.75
C ILE A 56 2.50 -3.89 1.85
N LEU A 57 2.76 -2.85 2.63
CA LEU A 57 1.81 -2.31 3.60
C LEU A 57 1.14 -1.06 3.01
N VAL A 58 -0.18 -1.07 2.93
CA VAL A 58 -0.96 0.05 2.41
C VAL A 58 -1.55 0.87 3.56
N LEU A 59 -1.22 2.16 3.64
CA LEU A 59 -1.90 3.15 4.47
C LEU A 59 -3.15 3.63 3.73
N MET A 60 -4.31 3.47 4.35
CA MET A 60 -5.63 3.75 3.78
C MET A 60 -6.44 4.72 4.65
N GLY A 61 -7.40 5.42 4.06
CA GLY A 61 -8.30 6.34 4.75
C GLY A 61 -8.59 7.63 3.99
N LEU A 62 -9.48 8.47 4.50
CA LEU A 62 -9.90 9.71 3.84
C LEU A 62 -8.76 10.73 3.68
N SER A 63 -8.96 11.70 2.78
CA SER A 63 -8.05 12.84 2.67
C SER A 63 -7.88 13.54 4.02
N GLY A 64 -6.64 13.87 4.38
CA GLY A 64 -6.32 14.52 5.66
C GLY A 64 -6.24 13.59 6.87
N SER A 65 -6.32 12.26 6.72
CA SER A 65 -6.20 11.29 7.83
C SER A 65 -4.77 11.04 8.35
N GLY A 66 -3.76 11.67 7.75
CA GLY A 66 -2.36 11.57 8.21
C GLY A 66 -1.48 10.55 7.47
N LYS A 67 -1.99 9.83 6.45
CA LYS A 67 -1.26 8.79 5.69
C LYS A 67 0.07 9.28 5.11
N SER A 68 0.04 10.30 4.26
CA SER A 68 1.23 10.89 3.63
C SER A 68 2.18 11.47 4.67
N THR A 69 1.65 11.99 5.78
CA THR A 69 2.42 12.52 6.90
C THR A 69 3.22 11.41 7.60
N LEU A 70 2.57 10.28 7.90
CA LEU A 70 3.23 9.11 8.51
C LEU A 70 4.27 8.51 7.56
N LEU A 71 3.94 8.36 6.27
CA LEU A 71 4.88 7.90 5.25
C LEU A 71 6.12 8.81 5.16
N ARG A 72 5.92 10.13 5.15
CA ARG A 72 7.01 11.13 5.12
C ARG A 72 7.90 11.08 6.36
N ALA A 73 7.42 10.57 7.49
CA ALA A 73 8.22 10.43 8.70
C ALA A 73 9.39 9.45 8.52
N VAL A 74 9.22 8.38 7.74
CA VAL A 74 10.29 7.42 7.41
C VAL A 74 11.50 8.10 6.78
N ASN A 75 11.25 9.14 5.98
CA ASN A 75 12.29 9.92 5.31
C ASN A 75 12.62 11.25 6.02
N ARG A 76 12.19 11.44 7.27
CA ARG A 76 12.34 12.70 8.03
C ARG A 76 11.86 13.94 7.27
N LEU A 77 10.77 13.81 6.51
CA LEU A 77 10.10 14.91 5.79
C LEU A 77 8.88 15.45 6.54
N ALA A 78 8.49 14.80 7.64
CA ALA A 78 7.47 15.27 8.57
C ALA A 78 8.09 15.57 9.95
N PRO A 79 7.56 16.50 10.76
CA PRO A 79 8.11 16.81 12.07
C PRO A 79 7.58 15.83 13.14
N VAL A 80 8.29 14.72 13.37
CA VAL A 80 8.00 13.85 14.52
C VAL A 80 8.39 14.57 15.80
N VAL A 81 7.43 14.69 16.73
CA VAL A 81 7.57 15.44 17.99
C VAL A 81 7.67 14.53 19.21
N ARG A 82 7.17 13.30 19.11
CA ARG A 82 7.26 12.25 20.12
C ARG A 82 7.29 10.88 19.44
N GLY A 83 7.90 9.89 20.10
CA GLY A 83 8.06 8.53 19.58
C GLY A 83 9.34 8.34 18.75
N ASN A 84 9.47 7.15 18.16
CA ASN A 84 10.64 6.75 17.36
C ASN A 84 10.20 6.23 16.00
N VAL A 85 11.02 6.48 14.98
CA VAL A 85 10.89 5.85 13.66
C VAL A 85 12.18 5.13 13.38
N SER A 86 12.17 3.80 13.27
CA SER A 86 13.35 2.98 13.00
C SER A 86 13.27 2.41 11.59
N VAL A 87 14.31 2.61 10.80
CA VAL A 87 14.41 2.13 9.41
C VAL A 87 15.58 1.15 9.31
N LYS A 88 15.32 -0.05 8.79
CA LYS A 88 16.35 -1.05 8.61
C LYS A 88 17.29 -0.66 7.47
N THR A 89 18.59 -0.74 7.76
CA THR A 89 19.68 -0.54 6.80
C THR A 89 20.62 -1.76 6.82
N PRO A 90 21.54 -1.90 5.86
CA PRO A 90 22.54 -2.97 5.90
C PRO A 90 23.41 -2.99 7.16
N SER A 91 23.58 -1.83 7.83
CA SER A 91 24.37 -1.70 9.06
C SER A 91 23.53 -1.72 10.36
N GLY A 92 22.23 -2.04 10.26
CA GLY A 92 21.30 -2.06 11.40
C GLY A 92 20.18 -1.04 11.29
N TYR A 93 19.43 -0.83 12.36
CA TYR A 93 18.35 0.17 12.39
C TYR A 93 18.91 1.58 12.58
N ILE A 94 18.36 2.53 11.82
CA ILE A 94 18.64 3.96 11.95
C ILE A 94 17.34 4.68 12.25
N ASP A 95 17.36 5.57 13.26
CA ASP A 95 16.31 6.55 13.46
C ASP A 95 16.62 7.84 12.68
N PRO A 96 15.82 8.22 11.66
CA PRO A 96 16.06 9.41 10.84
C PRO A 96 16.12 10.72 11.64
N TYR A 97 15.47 10.79 12.81
CA TYR A 97 15.39 11.96 13.68
C TYR A 97 16.54 12.03 14.68
N LYS A 98 17.15 10.90 15.03
CA LYS A 98 18.23 10.79 16.03
C LYS A 98 19.60 10.45 15.43
N THR A 99 19.76 10.63 14.12
CA THR A 99 21.00 10.33 13.40
C THR A 99 21.70 11.58 12.87
N SER A 100 22.96 11.43 12.48
CA SER A 100 23.75 12.50 11.86
C SER A 100 23.22 12.86 10.46
N THR A 101 23.51 14.08 10.00
CA THR A 101 23.15 14.53 8.64
C THR A 101 23.76 13.66 7.55
N LYS A 102 24.96 13.10 7.78
CA LYS A 102 25.62 12.16 6.86
C LYS A 102 24.83 10.85 6.77
N ALA A 103 24.54 10.22 7.90
CA ALA A 103 23.79 8.96 7.92
C ALA A 103 22.37 9.10 7.34
N LEU A 104 21.70 10.23 7.57
CA LEU A 104 20.41 10.53 6.95
C LEU A 104 20.52 10.66 5.42
N ARG A 105 21.62 11.25 4.92
CA ARG A 105 21.88 11.33 3.47
C ARG A 105 22.12 9.95 2.88
N ASP A 106 22.92 9.11 3.54
CA ASP A 106 23.17 7.74 3.10
C ASP A 106 21.89 6.90 3.09
N LEU A 107 21.02 7.06 4.08
CA LEU A 107 19.69 6.44 4.13
C LEU A 107 18.86 6.81 2.88
N ARG A 108 18.82 8.10 2.54
CA ARG A 108 18.07 8.64 1.38
C ARG A 108 18.65 8.26 0.02
N MET A 109 19.94 7.98 -0.04
CA MET A 109 20.61 7.65 -1.30
C MET A 109 20.54 6.16 -1.61
N HIS A 110 20.59 5.30 -0.59
CA HIS A 110 20.81 3.86 -0.79
C HIS A 110 19.70 2.97 -0.20
N THR A 111 18.96 3.45 0.80
CA THR A 111 18.02 2.60 1.55
C THR A 111 16.56 2.90 1.22
N VAL A 112 16.22 4.18 1.11
CA VAL A 112 14.84 4.64 0.94
C VAL A 112 14.70 5.43 -0.35
N SER A 113 13.69 5.11 -1.15
CA SER A 113 13.30 5.87 -2.32
C SER A 113 11.83 6.28 -2.22
N MET A 114 11.49 7.47 -2.70
CA MET A 114 10.15 8.05 -2.53
C MET A 114 9.51 8.45 -3.87
N VAL A 115 8.25 8.07 -4.04
CA VAL A 115 7.35 8.55 -5.09
C VAL A 115 6.36 9.51 -4.45
N PHE A 116 6.31 10.74 -4.94
CA PHE A 116 5.43 11.80 -4.43
C PHE A 116 4.15 11.89 -5.27
N GLN A 117 3.04 12.27 -4.62
CA GLN A 117 1.76 12.53 -5.28
C GLN A 117 1.88 13.64 -6.35
N GLN A 118 2.49 14.77 -5.99
CA GLN A 118 2.98 15.74 -6.98
C GLN A 118 4.38 15.29 -7.40
N PHE A 119 4.54 14.91 -8.67
CA PHE A 119 5.63 14.06 -9.20
C PHE A 119 7.07 14.44 -8.81
N GLY A 120 7.29 15.67 -8.30
CA GLY A 120 8.56 16.11 -7.74
C GLY A 120 9.67 16.11 -8.78
N LEU A 121 9.30 16.24 -10.05
CA LEU A 121 10.23 16.24 -11.17
C LEU A 121 10.87 17.63 -11.30
N LEU A 122 12.11 17.64 -11.76
CA LEU A 122 12.91 18.85 -11.98
C LEU A 122 12.57 19.39 -13.38
N PRO A 123 11.81 20.50 -13.50
CA PRO A 123 11.27 20.97 -14.78
C PRO A 123 12.35 21.48 -15.75
N TRP A 124 13.53 21.83 -15.23
CA TRP A 124 14.69 22.26 -16.01
C TRP A 124 15.55 21.10 -16.52
N ARG A 125 15.24 19.85 -16.16
CA ARG A 125 15.93 18.63 -16.62
C ARG A 125 15.02 17.84 -17.56
N ASN A 126 15.61 17.06 -18.45
CA ASN A 126 14.85 16.14 -19.31
C ASN A 126 14.39 14.88 -18.53
N VAL A 127 13.65 14.00 -19.18
CA VAL A 127 13.14 12.76 -18.60
C VAL A 127 14.27 11.85 -18.08
N ALA A 128 15.27 11.56 -18.91
CA ALA A 128 16.38 10.68 -18.55
C ALA A 128 17.19 11.22 -17.36
N ASP A 129 17.44 12.54 -17.33
CA ASP A 129 18.14 13.22 -16.25
C ASP A 129 17.34 13.21 -14.94
N ASN A 130 16.01 13.25 -15.03
CA ASN A 130 15.15 13.08 -13.86
C ASN A 130 15.24 11.66 -13.31
N VAL A 131 15.16 10.64 -14.16
CA VAL A 131 15.28 9.23 -13.75
C VAL A 131 16.67 8.93 -13.17
N GLY A 132 17.73 9.49 -13.78
CA GLY A 132 19.11 9.30 -13.36
C GLY A 132 19.56 10.17 -12.18
N PHE A 133 18.72 11.11 -11.70
CA PHE A 133 19.12 12.11 -10.70
C PHE A 133 19.66 11.48 -9.41
N GLY A 134 18.99 10.47 -8.87
CA GLY A 134 19.45 9.78 -7.66
C GLY A 134 20.79 9.06 -7.85
N LEU A 135 21.03 8.51 -9.05
CA LEU A 135 22.26 7.81 -9.42
C LEU A 135 23.43 8.77 -9.63
N GLU A 136 23.16 9.95 -10.18
CA GLU A 136 24.14 11.04 -10.27
C GLU A 136 24.60 11.48 -8.87
N LEU A 137 23.66 11.67 -7.95
CA LEU A 137 23.97 12.07 -6.58
C LEU A 137 24.72 10.97 -5.80
N SER A 138 24.52 9.70 -6.12
CA SER A 138 25.30 8.58 -5.56
C SER A 138 26.68 8.39 -6.18
N GLY A 139 27.05 9.21 -7.17
CA GLY A 139 28.35 9.15 -7.82
C GLY A 139 28.49 7.98 -8.80
N MET A 140 27.38 7.39 -9.26
CA MET A 140 27.41 6.31 -10.25
C MET A 140 28.05 6.80 -11.56
N PRO A 141 28.99 6.03 -12.16
CA PRO A 141 29.60 6.39 -13.44
C PRO A 141 28.57 6.60 -14.56
N ASP A 142 28.81 7.56 -15.45
CA ASP A 142 27.85 7.98 -16.48
C ASP A 142 27.37 6.83 -17.38
N ALA A 143 28.28 5.94 -17.80
CA ALA A 143 27.93 4.80 -18.65
C ALA A 143 26.97 3.82 -17.96
N GLU A 144 27.21 3.49 -16.69
CA GLU A 144 26.35 2.61 -15.89
C GLU A 144 25.01 3.29 -15.60
N ARG A 145 25.03 4.57 -15.26
CA ARG A 145 23.84 5.37 -15.03
C ARG A 145 22.93 5.39 -16.27
N LYS A 146 23.48 5.66 -17.46
CA LYS A 146 22.72 5.67 -18.72
C LYS A 146 22.05 4.33 -19.01
N LYS A 147 22.77 3.23 -18.79
CA LYS A 147 22.23 1.88 -18.94
C LYS A 147 21.03 1.66 -18.00
N ARG A 148 21.20 1.97 -16.71
CA ARG A 148 20.16 1.78 -15.71
C ARG A 148 18.94 2.67 -15.96
N VAL A 149 19.15 3.91 -16.39
CA VAL A 149 18.08 4.83 -16.81
C VAL A 149 17.30 4.28 -17.99
N ALA A 150 17.98 3.77 -19.03
CA ALA A 150 17.33 3.18 -20.19
C ALA A 150 16.44 1.99 -19.82
N GLU A 151 16.95 1.08 -18.99
CA GLU A 151 16.18 -0.07 -18.48
C GLU A 151 14.89 0.37 -17.74
N GLN A 152 14.97 1.42 -16.90
CA GLN A 152 13.80 1.91 -16.18
C GLN A 152 12.81 2.65 -17.09
N LEU A 153 13.29 3.37 -18.10
CA LEU A 153 12.43 4.05 -19.07
C LEU A 153 11.69 3.06 -19.98
N GLU A 154 12.32 1.94 -20.32
CA GLU A 154 11.67 0.85 -21.05
C GLU A 154 10.53 0.24 -20.23
N LEU A 155 10.79 -0.05 -18.94
CA LEU A 155 9.79 -0.61 -18.02
C LEU A 155 8.52 0.26 -17.95
N VAL A 156 8.67 1.59 -17.89
CA VAL A 156 7.52 2.51 -17.84
C VAL A 156 7.02 2.96 -19.22
N ASN A 157 7.55 2.39 -20.30
CA ASN A 157 7.22 2.71 -21.69
C ASN A 157 7.37 4.21 -22.01
N LEU A 158 8.54 4.78 -21.71
CA LEU A 158 8.91 6.18 -21.96
C LEU A 158 10.28 6.33 -22.64
N SER A 159 10.84 5.27 -23.23
CA SER A 159 12.15 5.31 -23.92
C SER A 159 12.23 6.41 -24.99
N ASP A 160 11.18 6.58 -25.80
CA ASP A 160 11.12 7.61 -26.87
C ASP A 160 11.04 9.04 -26.34
N TRP A 161 10.77 9.21 -25.04
CA TRP A 161 10.61 10.50 -24.37
C TRP A 161 11.84 10.89 -23.55
N ALA A 162 12.89 10.07 -23.53
CA ALA A 162 14.08 10.24 -22.70
C ALA A 162 14.70 11.65 -22.75
N THR A 163 14.73 12.28 -23.93
CA THR A 163 15.34 13.60 -24.16
C THR A 163 14.37 14.76 -24.02
N ARG A 164 13.07 14.50 -23.87
CA ARG A 164 12.01 15.52 -23.75
C ARG A 164 12.04 16.19 -22.38
N LYS A 165 11.57 17.44 -22.33
CA LYS A 165 11.40 18.17 -21.07
C LYS A 165 10.15 17.66 -20.35
N VAL A 166 10.18 17.70 -19.03
CA VAL A 166 9.06 17.21 -18.21
C VAL A 166 7.76 17.97 -18.49
N GLY A 167 7.83 19.27 -18.76
CA GLY A 167 6.67 20.09 -19.09
C GLY A 167 5.99 19.72 -20.42
N GLU A 168 6.61 18.90 -21.26
CA GLU A 168 6.05 18.42 -22.53
C GLU A 168 5.24 17.11 -22.36
N LEU A 169 5.21 16.56 -21.15
CA LEU A 169 4.58 15.28 -20.82
C LEU A 169 3.19 15.49 -20.20
N SER A 170 2.27 14.55 -20.46
CA SER A 170 1.01 14.49 -19.70
C SER A 170 1.25 14.14 -18.23
N GLY A 171 0.29 14.43 -17.35
CA GLY A 171 0.40 14.12 -15.92
C GLY A 171 0.71 12.64 -15.65
N GLY A 172 0.06 11.72 -16.35
CA GLY A 172 0.33 10.29 -16.20
C GLY A 172 1.71 9.85 -16.73
N MET A 173 2.25 10.55 -17.72
CA MET A 173 3.65 10.34 -18.14
C MET A 173 4.63 10.86 -17.09
N GLN A 174 4.37 12.03 -16.51
CA GLN A 174 5.18 12.57 -15.42
C GLN A 174 5.19 11.65 -14.20
N GLN A 175 4.05 11.06 -13.85
CA GLN A 175 3.96 10.07 -12.78
C GLN A 175 4.83 8.83 -13.04
N ARG A 176 4.80 8.32 -14.28
CA ARG A 176 5.67 7.23 -14.74
C ARG A 176 7.16 7.58 -14.68
N VAL A 177 7.55 8.81 -15.00
CA VAL A 177 8.94 9.28 -14.79
C VAL A 177 9.31 9.26 -13.30
N GLY A 178 8.41 9.70 -12.42
CA GLY A 178 8.61 9.64 -10.97
C GLY A 178 8.80 8.22 -10.45
N LEU A 179 8.03 7.26 -10.96
CA LEU A 179 8.15 5.84 -10.65
C LEU A 179 9.48 5.26 -11.14
N ALA A 180 9.84 5.50 -12.40
CA ALA A 180 11.12 5.07 -12.98
C ALA A 180 12.31 5.62 -12.19
N ARG A 181 12.26 6.90 -11.78
CA ARG A 181 13.28 7.52 -10.91
C ARG A 181 13.41 6.78 -9.59
N ALA A 182 12.30 6.41 -8.97
CA ALA A 182 12.33 5.69 -7.71
C ALA A 182 12.96 4.29 -7.87
N PHE A 183 12.59 3.57 -8.92
CA PHE A 183 13.11 2.23 -9.23
C PHE A 183 14.59 2.23 -9.62
N ALA A 184 15.05 3.26 -10.33
CA ALA A 184 16.43 3.39 -10.79
C ALA A 184 17.44 3.27 -9.64
N THR A 185 17.13 3.83 -8.47
CA THR A 185 18.00 3.79 -7.29
C THR A 185 18.26 2.37 -6.77
N GLY A 186 17.38 1.41 -7.04
CA GLY A 186 17.48 0.06 -6.50
C GLY A 186 17.30 -0.02 -4.98
N ALA A 187 16.78 1.02 -4.32
CA ALA A 187 16.57 1.05 -2.87
C ALA A 187 15.75 -0.17 -2.38
N PRO A 188 16.05 -0.74 -1.20
CA PRO A 188 15.30 -1.84 -0.60
C PRO A 188 13.90 -1.42 -0.10
N ILE A 189 13.71 -0.15 0.25
CA ILE A 189 12.46 0.40 0.77
C ILE A 189 11.92 1.46 -0.19
N LEU A 190 10.68 1.27 -0.65
CA LEU A 190 9.96 2.21 -1.49
C LEU A 190 8.81 2.83 -0.69
N LEU A 191 8.77 4.16 -0.67
CA LEU A 191 7.69 4.96 -0.07
C LEU A 191 6.88 5.57 -1.21
N MET A 192 5.62 5.17 -1.34
CA MET A 192 4.77 5.63 -2.45
C MET A 192 3.55 6.38 -1.95
N ASP A 193 3.47 7.66 -2.28
CA ASP A 193 2.38 8.55 -1.88
C ASP A 193 1.40 8.75 -3.05
N GLU A 194 0.34 7.94 -3.11
CA GLU A 194 -0.64 7.88 -4.22
C GLU A 194 0.00 7.82 -5.62
N PRO A 195 0.88 6.83 -5.89
CA PRO A 195 1.68 6.79 -7.11
C PRO A 195 0.88 6.51 -8.38
N PHE A 196 -0.43 6.24 -8.29
CA PHE A 196 -1.27 5.90 -9.44
C PHE A 196 -2.55 6.74 -9.57
N SER A 197 -2.74 7.76 -8.71
CA SER A 197 -3.99 8.53 -8.65
C SER A 197 -4.28 9.38 -9.89
N ALA A 198 -3.25 9.82 -10.63
CA ALA A 198 -3.41 10.63 -11.84
C ALA A 198 -3.36 9.80 -13.14
N LEU A 199 -3.39 8.46 -13.04
CA LEU A 199 -3.35 7.54 -14.18
C LEU A 199 -4.75 7.13 -14.61
N ASP A 200 -4.91 6.92 -15.92
CA ASP A 200 -6.09 6.24 -16.46
C ASP A 200 -6.18 4.78 -15.95
N PRO A 201 -7.38 4.18 -15.91
CA PRO A 201 -7.56 2.84 -15.33
C PRO A 201 -6.74 1.72 -15.98
N LEU A 202 -6.49 1.79 -17.29
CA LEU A 202 -5.75 0.75 -18.03
C LEU A 202 -4.26 0.80 -17.67
N ILE A 203 -3.66 1.98 -17.74
CA ILE A 203 -2.25 2.18 -17.38
C ILE A 203 -2.04 1.96 -15.88
N ARG A 204 -2.99 2.37 -15.03
CA ARG A 204 -2.99 2.08 -13.59
C ARG A 204 -2.87 0.58 -13.34
N SER A 205 -3.77 -0.21 -13.92
CA SER A 205 -3.76 -1.68 -13.74
C SER A 205 -2.46 -2.30 -14.20
N ARG A 206 -1.95 -1.89 -15.37
CA ARG A 206 -0.67 -2.38 -15.89
C ARG A 206 0.49 -2.07 -14.94
N LEU A 207 0.61 -0.84 -14.43
CA LEU A 207 1.70 -0.49 -13.52
C LEU A 207 1.57 -1.14 -12.15
N GLN A 208 0.35 -1.41 -11.68
CA GLN A 208 0.13 -2.22 -10.47
C GLN A 208 0.65 -3.65 -10.68
N ASP A 209 0.41 -4.26 -11.84
CA ASP A 209 0.92 -5.59 -12.18
C ASP A 209 2.46 -5.60 -12.24
N GLU A 210 3.06 -4.59 -12.89
CA GLU A 210 4.52 -4.40 -12.93
C GLU A 210 5.11 -4.21 -11.52
N LEU A 211 4.41 -3.46 -10.64
CA LEU A 211 4.83 -3.27 -9.25
C LEU A 211 4.83 -4.60 -8.48
N LEU A 212 3.78 -5.40 -8.66
CA LEU A 212 3.66 -6.72 -8.05
C LEU A 212 4.74 -7.67 -8.57
N GLU A 213 5.00 -7.67 -9.88
CA GLU A 213 6.09 -8.46 -10.46
C GLU A 213 7.44 -8.02 -9.88
N PHE A 214 7.70 -6.71 -9.84
CA PHE A 214 8.92 -6.14 -9.29
C PHE A 214 9.13 -6.51 -7.82
N GLN A 215 8.09 -6.38 -6.99
CA GLN A 215 8.12 -6.78 -5.59
C GLN A 215 8.34 -8.29 -5.45
N SER A 216 7.68 -9.11 -6.28
CA SER A 216 7.78 -10.57 -6.20
C SER A 216 9.19 -11.06 -6.48
N ARG A 217 9.87 -10.45 -7.46
CA ARG A 217 11.22 -10.79 -7.93
C ARG A 217 12.31 -10.25 -7.01
N LEU A 218 12.17 -9.02 -6.52
CA LEU A 218 13.24 -8.32 -5.79
C LEU A 218 13.00 -8.21 -4.28
N LYS A 219 11.85 -8.70 -3.79
CA LYS A 219 11.45 -8.68 -2.37
C LYS A 219 11.63 -7.30 -1.73
N LYS A 220 11.28 -6.25 -2.48
CA LYS A 220 11.32 -4.87 -1.98
C LYS A 220 10.23 -4.66 -0.95
N THR A 221 10.53 -3.86 0.06
CA THR A 221 9.54 -3.42 1.04
C THR A 221 8.86 -2.17 0.51
N ILE A 222 7.54 -2.13 0.55
CA ILE A 222 6.76 -1.01 0.01
C ILE A 222 5.80 -0.50 1.10
N LEU A 223 5.95 0.76 1.47
CA LEU A 223 4.93 1.50 2.22
C LEU A 223 4.17 2.36 1.23
N PHE A 224 2.91 1.99 1.01
CA PHE A 224 2.07 2.56 -0.04
C PHE A 224 0.95 3.39 0.59
N VAL A 225 0.61 4.55 0.04
CA VAL A 225 -0.55 5.34 0.44
C VAL A 225 -1.56 5.31 -0.70
N SER A 226 -2.79 4.95 -0.38
CA SER A 226 -3.92 5.07 -1.28
C SER A 226 -5.14 5.66 -0.58
N HIS A 227 -6.10 6.10 -1.39
CA HIS A 227 -7.48 6.34 -0.98
C HIS A 227 -8.47 5.38 -1.69
N ASP A 228 -7.98 4.55 -2.60
CA ASP A 228 -8.74 3.58 -3.37
C ASP A 228 -8.62 2.19 -2.70
N LEU A 229 -9.75 1.63 -2.29
CA LEU A 229 -9.78 0.32 -1.66
C LEU A 229 -9.46 -0.80 -2.66
N ASP A 230 -9.96 -0.74 -3.90
CA ASP A 230 -9.68 -1.79 -4.87
C ASP A 230 -8.18 -1.89 -5.13
N GLU A 231 -7.49 -0.75 -5.16
CA GLU A 231 -6.03 -0.69 -5.22
C GLU A 231 -5.36 -1.29 -3.98
N ALA A 232 -5.75 -0.84 -2.78
CA ALA A 232 -5.15 -1.29 -1.54
C ALA A 232 -5.25 -2.81 -1.35
N PHE A 233 -6.38 -3.38 -1.73
CA PHE A 233 -6.62 -4.81 -1.62
C PHE A 233 -5.93 -5.60 -2.74
N ARG A 234 -5.84 -5.05 -3.96
CA ARG A 234 -5.14 -5.72 -5.07
C ARG A 234 -3.64 -5.84 -4.79
N ILE A 235 -3.02 -4.80 -4.24
CA ILE A 235 -1.56 -4.76 -4.07
C ILE A 235 -1.07 -5.07 -2.65
N GLY A 236 -1.90 -4.81 -1.63
CA GLY A 236 -1.49 -4.84 -0.23
C GLY A 236 -1.45 -6.24 0.38
N ASN A 237 -0.33 -6.57 1.02
CA ASN A 237 -0.29 -7.74 1.91
C ASN A 237 -1.02 -7.46 3.22
N ARG A 238 -0.88 -6.22 3.72
CA ARG A 238 -1.61 -5.69 4.88
C ARG A 238 -2.08 -4.28 4.57
N ILE A 239 -3.17 -3.89 5.23
CA ILE A 239 -3.77 -2.57 5.14
C ILE A 239 -3.79 -1.98 6.55
N ALA A 240 -3.37 -0.74 6.70
CA ALA A 240 -3.51 0.06 7.90
C ALA A 240 -4.48 1.22 7.62
N MET A 241 -5.68 1.12 8.18
CA MET A 241 -6.72 2.13 8.09
C MET A 241 -6.41 3.28 9.06
N MET A 242 -6.43 4.51 8.55
CA MET A 242 -6.16 5.73 9.29
C MET A 242 -7.34 6.69 9.23
N ASP A 243 -7.71 7.24 10.38
CA ASP A 243 -8.71 8.30 10.51
C ASP A 243 -8.28 9.35 11.53
N GLY A 244 -8.50 10.63 11.21
CA GLY A 244 -8.19 11.74 12.13
C GLY A 244 -6.73 11.83 12.62
N GLY A 245 -5.76 11.15 11.98
CA GLY A 245 -4.37 11.05 12.43
C GLY A 245 -4.07 9.78 13.26
N HIS A 246 -5.04 8.92 13.49
CA HIS A 246 -4.89 7.68 14.25
C HIS A 246 -4.92 6.46 13.33
N ILE A 247 -4.17 5.42 13.68
CA ILE A 247 -4.31 4.09 13.08
C ILE A 247 -5.47 3.40 13.77
N ILE A 248 -6.52 3.10 13.01
CA ILE A 248 -7.79 2.53 13.51
C ILE A 248 -7.75 1.01 13.51
N GLN A 249 -7.23 0.43 12.43
CA GLN A 249 -7.12 -1.02 12.27
C GLN A 249 -5.94 -1.33 11.34
N CYS A 250 -5.20 -2.40 11.64
CA CYS A 250 -4.21 -2.95 10.73
C CYS A 250 -4.38 -4.46 10.64
N GLY A 251 -4.49 -5.00 9.42
CA GLY A 251 -4.74 -6.42 9.20
C GLY A 251 -4.53 -6.81 7.75
N THR A 252 -4.76 -8.09 7.44
CA THR A 252 -4.84 -8.51 6.04
C THR A 252 -6.09 -7.93 5.39
N PRO A 253 -6.13 -7.82 4.05
CA PRO A 253 -7.34 -7.38 3.36
C PRO A 253 -8.59 -8.18 3.77
N GLN A 254 -8.45 -9.50 3.97
CA GLN A 254 -9.54 -10.35 4.45
C GLN A 254 -9.97 -10.00 5.89
N ASP A 255 -9.05 -9.69 6.79
CA ASP A 255 -9.37 -9.30 8.16
C ASP A 255 -10.16 -7.99 8.22
N ILE A 256 -9.78 -7.01 7.38
CA ILE A 256 -10.47 -5.72 7.28
C ILE A 256 -11.94 -5.91 6.87
N VAL A 257 -12.21 -6.82 5.92
CA VAL A 257 -13.57 -7.09 5.43
C VAL A 257 -14.39 -7.92 6.41
N LYS A 258 -13.80 -8.97 6.95
CA LYS A 258 -14.52 -9.93 7.81
C LYS A 258 -14.77 -9.39 9.21
N ASN A 259 -13.83 -8.61 9.73
CA ASN A 259 -13.80 -8.16 11.11
C ASN A 259 -13.47 -6.65 11.18
N PRO A 260 -14.32 -5.77 10.63
CA PRO A 260 -14.11 -4.33 10.74
C PRO A 260 -14.12 -3.91 12.22
N SER A 261 -13.13 -3.11 12.64
CA SER A 261 -12.95 -2.75 14.06
C SER A 261 -14.01 -1.76 14.58
N ASN A 262 -14.60 -0.96 13.70
CA ASN A 262 -15.63 0.02 14.01
C ASN A 262 -16.50 0.33 12.78
N GLN A 263 -17.51 1.19 12.98
CA GLN A 263 -18.43 1.59 11.92
C GLN A 263 -17.72 2.28 10.75
N TYR A 264 -16.72 3.12 11.02
CA TYR A 264 -15.94 3.78 9.98
C TYR A 264 -15.29 2.76 9.02
N VAL A 265 -14.66 1.71 9.55
CA VAL A 265 -14.08 0.66 8.71
C VAL A 265 -15.17 -0.14 7.97
N ALA A 266 -16.29 -0.43 8.63
CA ALA A 266 -17.41 -1.12 8.00
C ALA A 266 -17.99 -0.32 6.82
N ASP A 267 -18.21 0.99 7.00
CA ASP A 267 -18.73 1.89 5.96
C ASP A 267 -17.79 1.97 4.75
N PHE A 268 -16.47 1.93 4.99
CA PHE A 268 -15.48 1.85 3.92
C PHE A 268 -15.64 0.55 3.12
N VAL A 269 -15.75 -0.58 3.79
CA VAL A 269 -15.88 -1.90 3.14
C VAL A 269 -17.21 -2.05 2.40
N GLN A 270 -18.31 -1.49 2.90
CA GLN A 270 -19.64 -1.61 2.29
C GLN A 270 -19.73 -1.07 0.86
N ASN A 271 -18.87 -0.13 0.50
CA ASN A 271 -18.83 0.47 -0.84
C ASN A 271 -18.01 -0.35 -1.86
N MET A 272 -17.45 -1.50 -1.46
CA MET A 272 -16.66 -2.37 -2.34
C MET A 272 -17.49 -3.47 -3.00
N ASN A 273 -16.92 -4.05 -4.07
CA ASN A 273 -17.42 -5.30 -4.63
C ASN A 273 -16.87 -6.49 -3.82
N PRO A 274 -17.70 -7.20 -3.03
CA PRO A 274 -17.22 -8.33 -2.22
C PRO A 274 -16.69 -9.50 -3.06
N ILE A 275 -17.08 -9.60 -4.34
CA ILE A 275 -16.73 -10.74 -5.20
C ILE A 275 -15.22 -10.87 -5.39
N THR A 276 -14.48 -9.76 -5.46
CA THR A 276 -13.03 -9.77 -5.71
C THR A 276 -12.22 -10.18 -4.49
N MET A 277 -12.80 -10.19 -3.29
CA MET A 277 -12.09 -10.44 -2.03
C MET A 277 -12.45 -11.76 -1.36
N LEU A 278 -13.63 -12.28 -1.67
CA LEU A 278 -14.09 -13.53 -1.09
C LEU A 278 -13.37 -14.71 -1.73
N THR A 279 -13.11 -15.71 -0.92
CA THR A 279 -12.57 -17.00 -1.32
C THR A 279 -13.67 -18.06 -1.27
N ALA A 280 -13.38 -19.23 -1.82
CA ALA A 280 -14.28 -20.38 -1.73
C ALA A 280 -14.66 -20.70 -0.27
N ALA A 281 -13.72 -20.59 0.67
CA ALA A 281 -13.96 -20.81 2.09
C ALA A 281 -14.99 -19.85 2.71
N ASP A 282 -15.14 -18.65 2.14
CA ASP A 282 -15.98 -17.59 2.72
C ASP A 282 -17.46 -17.76 2.36
N VAL A 283 -17.74 -18.49 1.28
CA VAL A 283 -19.09 -18.74 0.79
C VAL A 283 -19.48 -20.22 0.82
N MET A 284 -18.54 -21.12 1.12
CA MET A 284 -18.83 -22.56 1.15
C MET A 284 -19.78 -22.92 2.29
N ARG A 285 -20.61 -23.92 2.04
CA ARG A 285 -21.31 -24.63 3.10
C ARG A 285 -20.34 -25.66 3.71
N PRO A 286 -20.09 -25.64 5.04
CA PRO A 286 -19.20 -26.59 5.68
C PRO A 286 -19.74 -28.02 5.64
N GLY A 287 -18.86 -28.99 5.35
CA GLY A 287 -19.14 -30.42 5.40
C GLY A 287 -19.93 -30.98 4.21
N VAL A 288 -20.11 -32.30 4.20
CA VAL A 288 -20.96 -33.04 3.26
C VAL A 288 -22.23 -33.42 4.01
N THR A 289 -23.28 -32.60 3.94
CA THR A 289 -24.58 -32.91 4.56
C THR A 289 -25.40 -33.85 3.68
N ALA A 290 -26.35 -34.59 4.27
CA ALA A 290 -27.23 -35.50 3.54
C ALA A 290 -28.09 -34.79 2.47
N GLU A 291 -28.35 -33.48 2.63
CA GLU A 291 -28.98 -32.62 1.60
C GLU A 291 -28.09 -32.42 0.36
N ASN A 292 -26.76 -32.54 0.51
CA ASN A 292 -25.78 -32.38 -0.57
C ASN A 292 -25.45 -33.68 -1.30
N ALA A 293 -25.94 -34.83 -0.82
CA ALA A 293 -25.69 -36.13 -1.45
C ALA A 293 -26.28 -36.25 -2.88
N GLY A 294 -27.19 -35.35 -3.25
CA GLY A 294 -27.79 -35.26 -4.59
C GLY A 294 -27.21 -34.17 -5.50
N LEU A 295 -26.29 -33.32 -5.02
CA LEU A 295 -25.64 -32.31 -5.86
C LEU A 295 -24.49 -32.97 -6.64
N SER A 296 -24.63 -33.04 -7.96
CA SER A 296 -23.52 -33.45 -8.83
C SER A 296 -22.39 -32.43 -8.69
N VAL A 297 -21.26 -32.89 -8.12
CA VAL A 297 -20.04 -32.07 -8.04
C VAL A 297 -19.47 -31.92 -9.44
N SER A 298 -19.46 -30.69 -9.97
CA SER A 298 -18.99 -30.38 -11.32
C SER A 298 -17.49 -30.03 -11.37
N GLY A 299 -16.86 -29.81 -10.20
CA GLY A 299 -15.44 -29.53 -10.11
C GLY A 299 -14.95 -29.41 -8.68
N THR A 300 -13.65 -29.18 -8.51
CA THR A 300 -13.04 -28.99 -7.18
C THR A 300 -12.18 -27.74 -7.12
N ALA A 301 -12.15 -27.07 -5.97
CA ALA A 301 -11.31 -25.92 -5.70
C ALA A 301 -10.69 -25.99 -4.30
N ARG A 302 -9.69 -25.16 -4.02
CA ARG A 302 -9.09 -25.06 -2.67
C ARG A 302 -9.84 -24.04 -1.83
N PRO A 303 -9.78 -24.10 -0.49
CA PRO A 303 -10.42 -23.10 0.38
C PRO A 303 -10.01 -21.66 0.05
N ASN A 304 -8.74 -21.46 -0.32
CA ASN A 304 -8.18 -20.15 -0.66
C ASN A 304 -8.37 -19.74 -2.14
N SER A 305 -9.08 -20.54 -2.94
CA SER A 305 -9.38 -20.19 -4.33
C SER A 305 -10.26 -18.92 -4.37
N PRO A 306 -9.93 -17.92 -5.22
CA PRO A 306 -10.74 -16.72 -5.41
C PRO A 306 -12.18 -17.05 -5.83
N LEU A 307 -13.17 -16.32 -5.30
CA LEU A 307 -14.58 -16.52 -5.63
C LEU A 307 -14.87 -16.31 -7.13
N VAL A 308 -14.13 -15.43 -7.80
CA VAL A 308 -14.25 -15.24 -9.26
C VAL A 308 -13.96 -16.52 -10.05
N ASP A 309 -12.96 -17.30 -9.63
CA ASP A 309 -12.63 -18.58 -10.28
C ASP A 309 -13.73 -19.62 -10.05
N ILE A 310 -14.37 -19.57 -8.88
CA ILE A 310 -15.53 -20.42 -8.54
C ILE A 310 -16.73 -20.06 -9.40
N LEU A 311 -17.02 -18.76 -9.56
CA LEU A 311 -18.08 -18.27 -10.43
C LEU A 311 -17.88 -18.70 -11.89
N ASP A 312 -16.66 -18.54 -12.42
CA ASP A 312 -16.31 -18.98 -13.76
C ASP A 312 -16.47 -20.50 -13.94
N ALA A 313 -16.11 -21.29 -12.92
CA ALA A 313 -16.29 -22.73 -12.94
C ALA A 313 -17.78 -23.13 -12.94
N LEU A 314 -18.59 -22.48 -12.11
CA LEU A 314 -20.04 -22.71 -12.03
C LEU A 314 -20.77 -22.36 -13.34
N VAL A 315 -20.30 -21.33 -14.07
CA VAL A 315 -20.84 -20.97 -15.39
C VAL A 315 -20.48 -22.02 -16.44
N LYS A 316 -19.25 -22.53 -16.42
CA LYS A 316 -18.79 -23.55 -17.39
C LYS A 316 -19.51 -24.88 -17.21
N GLN A 317 -19.74 -25.30 -15.97
CA GLN A 317 -20.46 -26.53 -15.66
C GLN A 317 -21.42 -26.33 -14.48
N PRO A 318 -22.74 -26.33 -14.75
CA PRO A 318 -23.76 -26.26 -13.69
C PRO A 318 -23.58 -27.41 -12.70
N GLY A 319 -23.59 -27.10 -11.41
CA GLY A 319 -23.37 -28.07 -10.34
C GLY A 319 -22.84 -27.40 -9.08
N ALA A 320 -22.35 -28.20 -8.14
CA ALA A 320 -21.63 -27.69 -6.97
C ALA A 320 -20.11 -27.85 -7.18
N ILE A 321 -19.32 -26.90 -6.69
CA ILE A 321 -17.86 -27.03 -6.61
C ILE A 321 -17.51 -27.62 -5.24
N GLY A 322 -16.82 -28.76 -5.23
CA GLY A 322 -16.30 -29.36 -4.00
C GLY A 322 -15.05 -28.62 -3.52
N ILE A 323 -15.03 -28.19 -2.26
CA ILE A 323 -13.86 -27.52 -1.67
C ILE A 323 -13.01 -28.57 -0.99
N VAL A 324 -11.77 -28.74 -1.48
CA VAL A 324 -10.84 -29.78 -1.04
C VAL A 324 -9.67 -29.15 -0.30
N ASP A 325 -9.47 -29.57 0.93
CA ASP A 325 -8.30 -29.23 1.73
C ASP A 325 -7.60 -30.51 2.21
N ASN A 326 -6.28 -30.57 2.05
CA ASN A 326 -5.46 -31.74 2.40
C ASN A 326 -6.03 -33.10 1.93
N GLY A 327 -6.60 -33.13 0.72
CA GLY A 327 -7.15 -34.34 0.10
C GLY A 327 -8.55 -34.75 0.59
N SER A 328 -9.17 -33.98 1.48
CA SER A 328 -10.53 -34.22 1.97
C SER A 328 -11.48 -33.09 1.53
N VAL A 329 -12.74 -33.44 1.22
CA VAL A 329 -13.77 -32.43 0.92
C VAL A 329 -14.21 -31.79 2.24
N VAL A 330 -13.88 -30.51 2.41
CA VAL A 330 -14.22 -29.72 3.61
C VAL A 330 -15.54 -28.95 3.47
N GLY A 331 -16.05 -28.81 2.24
CA GLY A 331 -17.33 -28.16 1.98
C GLY A 331 -17.70 -28.17 0.50
N THR A 332 -18.81 -27.52 0.16
CA THR A 332 -19.28 -27.34 -1.22
C THR A 332 -19.76 -25.91 -1.44
N VAL A 333 -19.58 -25.40 -2.65
CA VAL A 333 -20.10 -24.10 -3.09
C VAL A 333 -21.07 -24.30 -4.25
N SER A 334 -22.33 -23.90 -4.07
CA SER A 334 -23.32 -23.80 -5.14
C SER A 334 -23.60 -22.34 -5.51
N ALA A 335 -24.30 -22.09 -6.61
CA ALA A 335 -24.74 -20.74 -6.97
C ALA A 335 -25.59 -20.07 -5.88
N ASP A 336 -26.44 -20.83 -5.17
CA ASP A 336 -27.25 -20.31 -4.05
C ASP A 336 -26.37 -19.92 -2.86
N ASP A 337 -25.34 -20.71 -2.55
CA ASP A 337 -24.41 -20.39 -1.46
C ASP A 337 -23.61 -19.12 -1.77
N VAL A 338 -23.23 -18.90 -3.04
CA VAL A 338 -22.60 -17.65 -3.47
C VAL A 338 -23.55 -16.46 -3.26
N VAL A 339 -24.82 -16.56 -3.69
CA VAL A 339 -25.81 -15.49 -3.50
C VAL A 339 -26.04 -15.19 -2.02
N ARG A 340 -26.14 -16.21 -1.16
CA ARG A 340 -26.24 -16.04 0.30
C ARG A 340 -24.99 -15.39 0.88
N GLY A 341 -23.81 -15.84 0.49
CA GLY A 341 -22.54 -15.28 0.93
C GLY A 341 -22.44 -13.79 0.60
N LEU A 342 -22.78 -13.40 -0.63
CA LEU A 342 -22.76 -12.00 -1.08
C LEU A 342 -23.82 -11.13 -0.38
N THR A 343 -24.99 -11.67 -0.06
CA THR A 343 -26.06 -10.92 0.62
C THR A 343 -25.82 -10.75 2.12
N LEU A 344 -25.15 -11.71 2.78
CA LEU A 344 -24.75 -11.60 4.19
C LEU A 344 -23.71 -10.50 4.41
N HIS A 345 -22.78 -10.32 3.47
CA HIS A 345 -21.73 -9.29 3.54
C HIS A 345 -22.23 -7.87 3.24
N ARG A 346 -23.47 -7.73 2.74
CA ARG A 346 -24.07 -6.42 2.40
C ARG A 346 -25.05 -5.90 3.45
N ARG A 347 -25.38 -6.70 4.47
CA ARG A 347 -26.44 -6.41 5.47
C ARG A 347 -25.95 -6.26 6.92
N LYS A 348 -24.65 -6.09 7.14
CA LYS A 348 -24.08 -5.71 8.44
C LYS A 348 -23.35 -4.38 8.32
#